data_AF-A0A5B6VW02-F1
#
_entry.id   AF-A0A5B6VW02-F1
#
_cell.length_a   1.000
_cell.length_b   1.000
_cell.length_c   1.000
_cell.angle_alpha   90.00
_cell.angle_beta   90.00
_cell.angle_gamma   90.00
#
_symmetry.space_group_name_H-M   'P 1'
#
loop_
_entity.id
_entity.type
_entity.pdbx_description
1 polymer ?
#
loop_
_entity_poly.entity_id
_entity_poly.type
_entity_poly.pdbx_seq_one_letter_code
_entity_poly.pdbx_strand_id
1 'polypeptide(L)'
;MCSVSTKRYNFLLVEYHNFSCTKRERYMGKKKEFLELKQGNMTVSEYEREFVRLSKYAREWVLTEVEMCKRFEKGLNEDIKLLIEILKIREFSVLAGRAHKARN
;
A
#
# COMPACT_ATOMS: atom_id res chain seq x y z
N MET A 1 50.55 -5.07 13.35
CA MET A 1 49.40 -5.35 14.25
C MET A 1 48.20 -4.52 13.76
N CYS A 2 47.28 -5.14 13.01
CA CYS A 2 46.06 -4.51 12.50
C CYS A 2 44.91 -4.67 13.50
N SER A 3 44.57 -3.63 14.26
CA SER A 3 43.46 -3.70 15.23
C SER A 3 42.58 -2.44 15.29
N VAL A 4 42.85 -1.41 14.49
CA VAL A 4 42.05 -0.17 14.44
C VAL A 4 41.10 -0.13 13.23
N SER A 5 41.49 -0.66 12.07
CA SER A 5 40.64 -0.64 10.86
C SER A 5 39.40 -1.56 10.98
N THR A 6 39.58 -2.77 11.52
CA THR A 6 38.51 -3.79 11.60
C THR A 6 37.36 -3.40 12.53
N LYS A 7 37.63 -2.65 13.61
CA LYS A 7 36.58 -2.21 14.56
C LYS A 7 35.65 -1.15 13.95
N ARG A 8 36.18 -0.23 13.15
CA ARG A 8 35.40 0.80 12.45
C ARG A 8 34.58 0.21 11.29
N TYR A 9 35.15 -0.74 10.55
CA TYR A 9 34.42 -1.51 9.53
C TYR A 9 33.29 -2.33 10.16
N ASN A 10 33.54 -3.03 11.27
CA ASN A 10 32.50 -3.79 11.98
C ASN A 10 31.38 -2.89 12.53
N PHE A 11 31.70 -1.70 13.04
CA PHE A 11 30.70 -0.74 13.51
C PHE A 11 29.81 -0.24 12.36
N LEU A 12 30.40 0.18 11.24
CA LEU A 12 29.65 0.64 10.06
C LEU A 12 28.83 -0.49 9.43
N LEU A 13 29.32 -1.73 9.42
CA LEU A 13 28.57 -2.89 8.94
C LEU A 13 27.40 -3.26 9.86
N VAL A 14 27.56 -3.12 11.19
CA VAL A 14 26.47 -3.31 12.16
C VAL A 14 25.43 -2.21 12.01
N GLU A 15 25.83 -0.95 11.87
CA GLU A 15 24.90 0.15 11.61
C GLU A 15 24.18 0.00 10.26
N TYR A 16 24.90 -0.40 9.20
CA TYR A 16 24.30 -0.69 7.89
C TYR A 16 23.32 -1.86 7.97
N HIS A 17 23.69 -2.94 8.67
CA HIS A 17 22.82 -4.09 8.88
C HIS A 17 21.57 -3.70 9.68
N ASN A 18 21.73 -2.97 10.78
CA ASN A 18 20.62 -2.46 11.59
C ASN A 18 19.73 -1.49 10.80
N PHE A 19 20.32 -0.59 10.01
CA PHE A 19 19.57 0.31 9.11
C PHE A 19 18.81 -0.48 8.03
N SER A 20 19.42 -1.51 7.47
CA SER A 20 18.78 -2.40 6.49
C SER A 20 17.63 -3.21 7.11
N CYS A 21 17.80 -3.68 8.35
CA CYS A 21 16.78 -4.41 9.10
C CYS A 21 15.59 -3.50 9.42
N THR A 22 15.85 -2.32 9.98
CA THR A 22 14.81 -1.32 10.28
C THR A 22 14.11 -0.77 9.03
N LYS A 23 14.81 -0.68 7.90
CA LYS A 23 14.22 -0.31 6.60
C LYS A 23 13.32 -1.42 6.07
N ARG A 24 13.74 -2.68 6.16
CA ARG A 24 12.94 -3.85 5.77
C ARG A 24 11.71 -4.00 6.66
N GLU A 25 11.85 -3.86 7.98
CA GLU A 25 10.74 -3.89 8.93
C GLU A 25 9.69 -2.82 8.62
N ARG A 26 10.14 -1.57 8.40
CA ARG A 26 9.23 -0.48 7.98
C ARG A 26 8.53 -0.78 6.65
N TYR A 27 9.25 -1.34 5.68
CA TYR A 27 8.67 -1.74 4.40
C TYR A 27 7.58 -2.82 4.60
N MET A 28 7.87 -3.84 5.41
CA MET A 28 6.92 -4.91 5.73
C MET A 28 5.71 -4.40 6.50
N GLY A 29 5.91 -3.45 7.43
CA GLY A 29 4.82 -2.75 8.12
C GLY A 29 3.90 -2.02 7.15
N LYS A 30 4.45 -1.24 6.21
CA LYS A 30 3.66 -0.54 5.18
C LYS A 30 2.95 -1.50 4.23
N LYS A 31 3.57 -2.62 3.91
CA LYS A 31 2.91 -3.69 3.14
C LYS A 31 1.72 -4.25 3.91
N LYS A 32 1.86 -4.55 5.21
CA LYS A 32 0.75 -4.99 6.07
C LYS A 32 -0.37 -3.95 6.14
N GLU A 33 -0.03 -2.66 6.31
CA GLU A 33 -1.00 -1.56 6.28
C GLU A 33 -1.83 -1.58 4.98
N PHE A 34 -1.20 -1.77 3.81
CA PHE A 34 -1.91 -1.88 2.54
C PHE A 34 -2.87 -3.08 2.49
N LEU A 35 -2.51 -4.21 3.11
CA LEU A 35 -3.34 -5.42 3.15
C LEU A 35 -4.56 -5.28 4.05
N GLU A 36 -4.44 -4.47 5.09
CA GLU A 36 -5.49 -4.24 6.06
C GLU A 36 -6.31 -2.98 5.75
N LEU A 37 -5.86 -2.16 4.78
CA LEU A 37 -6.53 -0.93 4.37
C LEU A 37 -7.97 -1.22 3.91
N LYS A 38 -8.89 -0.51 4.55
CA LYS A 38 -10.31 -0.43 4.23
C LYS A 38 -10.74 1.03 4.31
N GLN A 39 -11.78 1.41 3.57
CA GLN A 39 -12.35 2.74 3.61
C GLN A 39 -12.79 3.09 5.03
N GLY A 40 -13.65 2.27 5.66
CA GLY A 40 -14.10 2.50 7.03
C GLY A 40 -14.76 3.88 7.17
N ASN A 41 -14.23 4.71 8.07
CA ASN A 41 -14.74 6.07 8.32
C ASN A 41 -14.15 7.12 7.35
N MET A 42 -13.22 6.74 6.47
CA MET A 42 -12.65 7.66 5.49
C MET A 42 -13.65 7.99 4.40
N THR A 43 -13.55 9.21 3.88
CA THR A 43 -14.13 9.54 2.58
C THR A 43 -13.47 8.69 1.48
N VAL A 44 -14.15 8.48 0.35
CA VAL A 44 -13.57 7.73 -0.78
C VAL A 44 -12.29 8.39 -1.27
N SER A 45 -12.20 9.72 -1.23
CA SER A 45 -11.00 10.50 -1.61
C SER A 45 -9.82 10.30 -0.66
N GLU A 46 -10.07 10.19 0.64
CA GLU A 46 -9.02 9.86 1.61
C GLU A 46 -8.55 8.41 1.45
N TYR A 47 -9.49 7.48 1.28
CA TYR A 47 -9.19 6.08 1.03
C TYR A 47 -8.37 5.90 -0.26
N GLU A 48 -8.76 6.53 -1.37
CA GLU A 48 -8.02 6.52 -2.64
C GLU A 48 -6.60 7.04 -2.49
N ARG A 49 -6.44 8.19 -1.83
CA ARG A 49 -5.12 8.77 -1.58
C ARG A 49 -4.22 7.80 -0.81
N GLU A 50 -4.76 7.19 0.24
CA GLU A 50 -4.01 6.26 1.08
C GLU A 50 -3.69 4.96 0.36
N PHE A 51 -4.63 4.45 -0.44
CA PHE A 51 -4.45 3.29 -1.30
C PHE A 51 -3.29 3.50 -2.29
N VAL A 52 -3.28 4.62 -3.01
CA VAL A 52 -2.20 4.96 -3.96
C VAL A 52 -0.88 5.18 -3.24
N ARG A 53 -0.89 5.81 -2.06
CA ARG A 53 0.32 6.03 -1.27
C ARG A 53 0.96 4.72 -0.81
N LEU A 54 0.14 3.74 -0.42
CA LEU A 54 0.58 2.46 0.13
C LEU A 54 0.83 1.39 -0.94
N SER A 55 0.21 1.48 -2.12
CA SER A 55 0.36 0.51 -3.22
C SER A 55 1.82 0.30 -3.65
N LYS A 56 2.66 1.33 -3.51
CA LYS A 56 4.11 1.25 -3.81
C LYS A 56 4.87 0.22 -2.97
N TYR A 57 4.33 -0.21 -1.83
CA TYR A 57 4.93 -1.21 -0.94
C TYR A 57 4.42 -2.64 -1.17
N ALA A 58 3.39 -2.79 -2.00
CA ALA A 58 2.72 -4.06 -2.28
C ALA A 58 2.45 -4.21 -3.79
N ARG A 59 3.42 -3.83 -4.63
CA ARG A 59 3.28 -3.82 -6.10
C ARG A 59 2.85 -5.17 -6.65
N GLU A 60 3.29 -6.25 -6.02
CA GLU A 60 2.94 -7.62 -6.40
C GLU A 60 1.45 -7.98 -6.23
N TRP A 61 0.65 -7.11 -5.60
CA TRP A 61 -0.81 -7.28 -5.43
C TRP A 61 -1.62 -6.40 -6.38
N VAL A 62 -0.95 -5.49 -7.10
CA VAL A 62 -1.53 -4.48 -7.99
C VAL A 62 -0.69 -4.36 -9.26
N LEU A 63 -0.17 -5.49 -9.75
CA LEU A 63 0.72 -5.53 -10.92
C LEU A 63 -0.02 -5.06 -12.17
N THR A 64 -1.29 -5.44 -12.27
CA THR A 64 -2.20 -5.04 -13.33
C THR A 64 -3.26 -4.07 -12.81
N GLU A 65 -3.78 -3.24 -13.70
CA GLU A 65 -4.88 -2.32 -13.37
C GLU A 65 -6.14 -3.07 -12.92
N VAL A 66 -6.37 -4.26 -13.46
CA VAL A 66 -7.45 -5.16 -13.05
C VAL A 66 -7.30 -5.59 -11.58
N GLU A 67 -6.11 -5.99 -11.16
CA GLU A 67 -5.83 -6.36 -9.77
C GLU A 67 -5.93 -5.14 -8.84
N MET A 68 -5.43 -3.99 -9.30
CA MET A 68 -5.57 -2.70 -8.60
C MET A 68 -7.04 -2.35 -8.35
N CYS A 69 -7.89 -2.46 -9.38
CA CYS A 69 -9.34 -2.23 -9.27
C CYS A 69 -9.98 -3.21 -8.28
N LYS A 70 -9.76 -4.52 -8.44
CA LYS A 70 -10.32 -5.54 -7.53
C LYS A 70 -9.91 -5.32 -6.08
N ARG A 71 -8.65 -4.91 -5.85
CA ARG A 71 -8.14 -4.67 -4.51
C ARG A 71 -8.75 -3.41 -3.91
N PHE A 72 -8.90 -2.35 -4.69
CA PHE A 72 -9.57 -1.12 -4.28
C PHE A 72 -11.05 -1.39 -3.94
N GLU A 73 -11.78 -2.08 -4.83
CA GLU A 73 -13.16 -2.54 -4.64
C GLU A 73 -13.34 -3.26 -3.31
N LYS A 74 -12.48 -4.23 -3.01
CA LYS A 74 -12.56 -5.05 -1.79
C LYS A 74 -12.41 -4.26 -0.49
N GLY A 75 -11.76 -3.10 -0.53
CA GLY A 75 -11.58 -2.24 0.64
C GLY A 75 -12.65 -1.16 0.77
N LEU A 76 -13.53 -0.95 -0.22
CA LEU A 76 -14.65 -0.01 -0.11
C LEU A 76 -15.69 -0.49 0.91
N ASN A 77 -16.46 0.45 1.44
CA ASN A 77 -17.63 0.13 2.27
C ASN A 77 -18.69 -0.58 1.42
N GLU A 78 -19.48 -1.46 2.06
CA GLU A 78 -20.33 -2.43 1.36
C GLU A 78 -21.38 -1.76 0.46
N ASP A 79 -21.92 -0.61 0.88
CA ASP A 79 -22.88 0.21 0.12
C ASP A 79 -22.32 0.68 -1.22
N ILE A 80 -21.09 1.17 -1.23
CA ILE A 80 -20.40 1.62 -2.45
C ILE A 80 -19.90 0.41 -3.24
N LYS A 81 -19.34 -0.59 -2.55
CA LYS A 81 -18.74 -1.78 -3.15
C LYS A 81 -19.74 -2.53 -4.03
N LEU A 82 -20.96 -2.77 -3.53
CA LEU A 82 -22.00 -3.47 -4.30
C LEU A 82 -22.32 -2.74 -5.62
N LEU A 83 -22.39 -1.41 -5.59
CA LEU A 83 -22.62 -0.60 -6.79
C LEU A 83 -21.46 -0.73 -7.78
N ILE A 84 -20.22 -0.71 -7.30
CA ILE A 84 -19.03 -0.80 -8.16
C ILE A 84 -18.87 -2.20 -8.75
N GLU A 85 -19.10 -3.27 -7.97
CA GLU A 85 -18.98 -4.65 -8.44
C GLU A 85 -19.91 -4.95 -9.62
N ILE A 86 -21.11 -4.37 -9.64
CA ILE A 86 -22.07 -4.49 -10.74
C ILE A 86 -21.51 -3.87 -12.03
N LEU A 87 -20.81 -2.75 -11.94
CA LEU A 87 -20.29 -2.02 -13.10
C LEU A 87 -19.10 -2.72 -13.76
N LYS A 88 -18.42 -3.64 -13.05
CA LYS A 88 -17.28 -4.42 -13.54
C LYS A 88 -16.17 -3.56 -14.19
N ILE A 89 -15.95 -2.35 -13.67
CA ILE A 89 -14.96 -1.40 -14.21
C ILE A 89 -13.54 -1.91 -13.95
N ARG A 90 -12.66 -1.78 -14.94
CA ARG A 90 -11.25 -2.25 -14.86
C ARG A 90 -10.23 -1.17 -15.18
N GLU A 91 -10.69 0.07 -15.32
CA GLU A 91 -9.87 1.27 -15.39
C GLU A 91 -9.96 1.98 -14.04
N PHE A 92 -8.82 2.17 -13.36
CA PHE A 92 -8.80 2.59 -11.96
C PHE A 92 -9.35 4.00 -11.77
N SER A 93 -8.99 4.93 -12.66
CA SER A 93 -9.47 6.32 -12.69
C SER A 93 -10.99 6.39 -12.78
N VAL A 94 -11.60 5.60 -13.68
CA VAL A 94 -13.05 5.54 -13.89
C VAL A 94 -13.72 4.94 -12.66
N LEU A 95 -13.15 3.88 -12.09
CA LEU A 95 -13.67 3.22 -10.91
C LEU A 95 -13.69 4.17 -9.70
N ALA A 96 -12.58 4.84 -9.41
CA ALA A 96 -12.48 5.82 -8.34
C ALA A 96 -13.49 6.96 -8.56
N GLY A 97 -13.60 7.45 -9.81
CA GLY A 97 -14.59 8.46 -10.19
C GLY A 97 -16.05 8.03 -9.95
N ARG A 98 -16.38 6.75 -10.14
CA ARG A 98 -17.71 6.20 -9.81
C ARG A 98 -17.91 6.06 -8.31
N ALA A 99 -16.90 5.59 -7.59
CA ALA A 99 -16.96 5.44 -6.14
C ALA A 99 -17.19 6.80 -5.44
N HIS A 100 -16.55 7.87 -5.92
CA HIS A 100 -16.79 9.24 -5.41
C HIS A 100 -18.24 9.70 -5.56
N LYS A 101 -18.90 9.30 -6.67
CA LYS A 101 -20.28 9.68 -6.98
C LYS A 101 -21.33 8.79 -6.31
N ALA A 102 -20.93 7.65 -5.75
CA ALA A 102 -21.85 6.71 -5.11
C ALA A 102 -22.33 7.20 -3.73
N ARG A 103 -21.59 8.12 -3.11
CA ARG A 103 -22.00 8.78 -1.86
C ARG A 103 -22.86 9.99 -2.22
N ASN A 104 -24.16 9.91 -1.91
CA ASN A 104 -25.10 11.03 -1.96
C ASN A 104 -24.60 12.22 -1.11
#